data_AF-A0A366G5Y5-F1
#
_entry.id   AF-A0A366G5Y5-F1
#
_cell.length_a   1.000
_cell.length_b   1.000
_cell.length_c   1.000
_cell.angle_alpha   90.00
_cell.angle_beta   90.00
_cell.angle_gamma   90.00
#
_symmetry.space_group_name_H-M   'P 1'
#
loop_
_entity.id
_entity.type
_entity.pdbx_description
1 polymer ?
#
loop_
_entity_poly.entity_id
_entity_poly.type
_entity_poly.pdbx_seq_one_letter_code
_entity_poly.pdbx_strand_id
1 'polypeptide(L)'
;MPLDKDAVIQAVVKQHGILLGKDDPILAFLAVHDVILGEYSSEMTAAVEQLQEHLELVTDRHHGQSKELAETIVGKAVMQIRQEGKEIQEGLRSMLDEERQKHQATMKALANQAEQSSKRANLAMWAALGFSVLSVIAAAIIVAT
;
A
#
# COMPACT_ATOMS: atom_id res chain seq x y z
N MET A 1 -20.82 46.59 -23.04
CA MET A 1 -21.67 47.70 -22.56
C MET A 1 -21.68 48.72 -23.68
N PRO A 2 -22.84 49.02 -24.27
CA PRO A 2 -22.90 49.86 -25.47
C PRO A 2 -22.33 51.25 -25.15
N LEU A 3 -21.48 51.75 -26.04
CA LEU A 3 -20.78 53.00 -25.84
C LEU A 3 -21.74 54.19 -26.00
N ASP A 4 -21.94 54.96 -24.93
CA ASP A 4 -22.77 56.17 -24.94
C ASP A 4 -22.00 57.35 -25.54
N LYS A 5 -22.31 57.67 -26.79
CA LYS A 5 -21.63 58.72 -27.57
C LYS A 5 -21.77 60.10 -26.92
N ASP A 6 -22.92 60.40 -26.30
CA ASP A 6 -23.17 61.70 -25.70
C ASP A 6 -22.35 61.88 -24.42
N ALA A 7 -22.17 60.80 -23.66
CA ALA A 7 -21.28 60.78 -22.49
C ALA A 7 -19.81 60.98 -22.90
N VAL A 8 -19.36 60.37 -24.00
CA VAL A 8 -17.98 60.54 -24.49
C VAL A 8 -17.73 61.97 -24.98
N ILE A 9 -18.68 62.55 -25.73
CA ILE A 9 -18.58 63.95 -26.18
C ILE A 9 -18.42 64.89 -24.97
N GLN A 10 -19.26 64.73 -23.94
CA GLN A 10 -19.17 65.54 -22.73
C GLN A 10 -17.85 65.35 -21.96
N ALA A 11 -17.37 64.11 -21.86
CA ALA A 11 -16.11 63.80 -21.19
C ALA A 11 -14.92 64.45 -21.89
N VAL A 12 -14.83 64.34 -23.22
CA VAL A 12 -13.72 64.91 -23.99
C VAL A 12 -13.72 66.45 -23.96
N VAL A 13 -14.90 67.08 -24.05
CA VAL A 13 -15.03 68.54 -23.88
C VAL A 13 -14.53 68.97 -22.50
N LYS A 14 -14.98 68.29 -21.44
CA LYS A 14 -14.64 68.64 -20.06
C LYS A 14 -13.16 68.43 -19.72
N GLN A 15 -12.55 67.37 -20.27
CA GLN A 15 -11.21 66.92 -19.88
C GLN A 15 -10.10 67.47 -20.78
N HIS A 16 -10.42 67.74 -22.06
CA HIS A 16 -9.43 68.13 -23.07
C HIS A 16 -9.79 69.45 -23.78
N GLY A 17 -10.97 70.03 -23.54
CA GLY A 17 -11.40 71.27 -24.17
C GLY A 17 -11.70 71.15 -25.67
N ILE A 18 -11.82 69.92 -26.18
CA ILE A 18 -12.06 69.64 -27.60
C ILE A 18 -13.56 69.49 -27.83
N LEU A 19 -14.12 70.29 -28.75
CA LEU A 19 -15.52 70.20 -29.15
C LEU A 19 -15.67 69.13 -30.24
N LEU A 20 -16.33 68.01 -29.91
CA LEU A 20 -16.66 66.96 -30.87
C LEU A 20 -18.05 67.20 -31.45
N GLY A 21 -18.14 67.20 -32.78
CA GLY A 21 -19.41 67.18 -33.50
C GLY A 21 -20.03 65.78 -33.51
N LYS A 22 -21.35 65.70 -33.70
CA LYS A 22 -22.06 64.41 -33.77
C LYS A 22 -21.60 63.52 -34.94
N ASP A 23 -21.18 64.15 -36.03
CA ASP A 23 -20.67 63.48 -37.24
C ASP A 23 -19.13 63.46 -37.30
N ASP A 24 -18.46 63.65 -36.17
CA ASP A 24 -17.00 63.63 -36.14
C ASP A 24 -16.46 62.22 -36.46
N PRO A 25 -15.49 62.08 -37.40
CA PRO A 25 -14.91 60.80 -37.76
C PRO A 25 -14.36 59.99 -36.57
N ILE A 26 -13.91 60.65 -35.50
CA ILE A 26 -13.42 59.98 -34.29
C ILE A 26 -14.54 59.19 -33.61
N LEU A 27 -15.77 59.71 -33.60
CA LEU A 27 -16.93 59.00 -33.03
C LEU A 27 -17.37 57.83 -33.92
N ALA A 28 -17.20 57.94 -35.24
CA ALA A 28 -17.43 56.82 -36.15
C ALA A 28 -16.40 55.70 -35.93
N PHE A 29 -15.12 56.04 -35.76
CA PHE A 29 -14.07 55.08 -35.39
C PHE A 29 -14.37 54.39 -34.06
N LEU A 30 -14.78 55.15 -33.05
CA LEU A 30 -15.17 54.62 -31.74
C LEU A 30 -16.35 53.64 -31.83
N ALA A 31 -17.34 53.96 -32.67
CA ALA A 31 -18.49 53.07 -32.89
C ALA A 31 -18.08 51.77 -33.59
N VAL A 32 -17.21 51.83 -34.60
CA VAL A 32 -16.66 50.63 -35.26
C VAL A 32 -15.85 49.81 -34.27
N HIS A 33 -15.06 50.45 -33.42
CA HIS A 33 -14.27 49.77 -32.40
C HIS A 33 -15.14 49.06 -31.36
N ASP A 34 -16.24 49.68 -30.91
CA ASP A 34 -17.20 49.05 -29.98
C ASP A 34 -17.81 47.78 -30.58
N VAL A 35 -18.16 47.80 -31.87
CA VAL A 35 -18.68 46.61 -32.58
C VAL A 35 -17.62 45.50 -32.63
N ILE A 36 -16.39 45.82 -33.05
CA ILE A 36 -15.31 44.82 -33.16
C ILE A 36 -14.97 44.24 -31.78
N LEU A 37 -14.89 45.07 -30.74
CA LEU A 37 -14.65 44.60 -29.37
C LEU A 37 -15.80 43.73 -28.86
N GLY A 38 -17.04 44.06 -29.22
CA GLY A 38 -18.21 43.26 -28.91
C GLY A 38 -18.14 41.86 -29.54
N GLU A 39 -17.83 41.78 -30.84
CA GLU A 39 -17.61 40.52 -31.54
C GLU A 39 -16.47 39.72 -30.93
N TYR A 40 -15.32 40.36 -30.72
CA TYR A 40 -14.15 39.69 -30.12
C TYR A 40 -14.43 39.18 -28.70
N SER A 41 -15.15 39.96 -27.89
CA SER A 41 -15.57 39.51 -26.55
C SER A 41 -16.51 38.31 -26.64
N SER A 42 -17.44 38.31 -27.59
CA SER A 42 -18.38 37.20 -27.79
C SER A 42 -17.65 35.92 -28.23
N GLU A 43 -16.71 36.02 -29.18
CA GLU A 43 -15.88 34.90 -29.61
C GLU A 43 -15.03 34.36 -28.46
N MET A 44 -14.42 35.26 -27.66
CA MET A 44 -13.63 34.87 -26.49
C MET A 44 -14.49 34.15 -25.44
N THR A 45 -15.70 34.65 -25.18
CA THR A 45 -16.64 33.98 -24.25
C THR A 45 -17.00 32.59 -24.74
N ALA A 46 -17.33 32.43 -26.02
CA ALA A 46 -17.63 31.12 -26.61
C ALA A 46 -16.42 30.17 -26.54
N ALA A 47 -15.21 30.65 -26.78
CA ALA A 47 -14.00 29.86 -26.66
C ALA A 47 -13.74 29.40 -25.20
N VAL A 48 -14.02 30.26 -24.22
CA VAL A 48 -13.90 29.92 -22.79
C VAL A 48 -14.93 28.87 -22.38
N GLU A 49 -16.19 28.99 -22.84
CA GLU A 49 -17.23 27.98 -22.58
C GLU A 49 -16.84 26.62 -23.17
N GLN A 50 -16.33 26.59 -24.40
CA GLN A 50 -15.86 25.35 -25.03
C GLN A 50 -14.66 24.74 -24.29
N LEU A 51 -13.75 25.56 -23.77
CA LEU A 51 -12.62 25.10 -22.94
C LEU A 51 -13.10 24.50 -21.62
N GLN A 52 -14.11 25.10 -20.98
CA GLN A 52 -14.70 24.56 -19.75
C GLN A 52 -15.32 23.18 -19.99
N GLU A 53 -16.13 23.03 -21.05
CA GLU A 53 -16.72 21.73 -21.41
C GLU A 53 -15.64 20.68 -21.70
N HIS A 54 -14.58 21.05 -22.41
CA HIS A 54 -13.48 20.14 -22.69
C HIS A 54 -12.73 19.73 -21.40
N LEU A 55 -12.51 20.68 -20.48
CA LEU A 55 -11.88 20.41 -19.20
C LEU A 55 -12.73 19.48 -18.32
N GLU A 56 -14.05 19.64 -18.30
CA GLU A 56 -14.95 18.72 -17.59
C GLU A 56 -14.83 17.30 -18.14
N LEU A 57 -14.90 17.13 -19.46
CA LEU A 57 -14.74 15.83 -20.12
C LEU A 57 -13.38 15.17 -19.83
N VAL A 58 -12.30 15.96 -19.88
CA VAL A 58 -10.94 15.49 -19.59
C VAL A 58 -10.80 15.12 -18.12
N THR A 59 -11.36 15.91 -17.22
CA THR A 59 -11.32 15.68 -15.76
C THR A 59 -12.07 14.40 -15.41
N ASP A 60 -13.26 14.20 -15.94
CA ASP A 60 -14.05 12.98 -15.72
C ASP A 60 -13.32 11.73 -16.22
N ARG A 61 -12.71 11.81 -17.41
CA ARG A 61 -11.90 10.72 -17.95
C ARG A 61 -10.69 10.42 -17.04
N HIS A 62 -9.97 11.44 -16.60
CA HIS A 62 -8.83 11.24 -15.69
C HIS A 62 -9.24 10.70 -14.33
N HIS A 63 -10.41 11.11 -13.81
CA HIS A 63 -10.94 10.58 -12.57
C HIS A 63 -11.24 9.09 -12.70
N GLY A 64 -11.94 8.69 -13.77
CA GLY A 64 -12.22 7.28 -14.07
C GLY A 64 -10.95 6.43 -14.20
N GLN A 65 -9.98 6.90 -15.00
CA GLN A 65 -8.69 6.22 -15.18
C GLN A 65 -7.90 6.10 -13.87
N SER A 66 -7.89 7.14 -13.05
CA SER A 66 -7.21 7.12 -11.75
C SER A 66 -7.84 6.11 -10.80
N LYS A 67 -9.18 6.01 -10.81
CA LYS A 67 -9.91 5.02 -10.02
C LYS A 67 -9.60 3.59 -10.48
N GLU A 68 -9.64 3.32 -11.78
CA GLU A 68 -9.32 2.01 -12.34
C GLU A 68 -7.87 1.58 -12.02
N LEU A 69 -6.92 2.52 -12.14
CA LEU A 69 -5.53 2.28 -11.76
C LEU A 69 -5.40 1.97 -10.26
N ALA A 70 -6.08 2.72 -9.40
CA ALA A 70 -6.08 2.48 -7.96
C ALA A 70 -6.66 1.09 -7.63
N GLU A 71 -7.82 0.73 -8.19
CA GLU A 71 -8.44 -0.58 -8.01
C GLU A 71 -7.53 -1.71 -8.49
N THR A 72 -6.85 -1.52 -9.62
CA THR A 72 -5.91 -2.51 -10.17
C THR A 72 -4.69 -2.69 -9.28
N ILE A 73 -4.06 -1.59 -8.84
CA ILE A 73 -2.86 -1.64 -7.99
C ILE A 73 -3.21 -2.25 -6.64
N VAL A 74 -4.29 -1.80 -6.00
CA VAL A 74 -4.75 -2.32 -4.71
C VAL A 74 -5.15 -3.79 -4.84
N GLY A 75 -5.87 -4.18 -5.90
CA GLY A 75 -6.24 -5.56 -6.16
C GLY A 75 -5.02 -6.48 -6.32
N LYS A 76 -4.01 -6.03 -7.09
CA LYS A 76 -2.74 -6.74 -7.25
C LYS A 76 -2.00 -6.88 -5.92
N ALA A 77 -1.91 -5.80 -5.14
CA ALA A 77 -1.26 -5.82 -3.84
C ALA A 77 -1.95 -6.78 -2.85
N VAL A 78 -3.28 -6.77 -2.78
CA VAL A 78 -4.06 -7.68 -1.92
C VAL A 78 -3.87 -9.14 -2.35
N MET A 79 -3.89 -9.41 -3.66
CA MET A 79 -3.61 -10.76 -4.18
C MET A 79 -2.21 -11.24 -3.79
N GLN A 80 -1.21 -10.37 -3.92
CA GLN A 80 0.17 -10.69 -3.55
C GLN A 80 0.30 -10.96 -2.04
N ILE A 81 -0.26 -10.10 -1.19
CA ILE A 81 -0.26 -10.30 0.27
C ILE A 81 -0.96 -11.61 0.66
N ARG A 82 -2.07 -11.96 0.01
CA ARG A 82 -2.75 -13.23 0.25
C ARG A 82 -1.89 -14.43 -0.15
N GLN A 83 -1.16 -14.31 -1.26
CA GLN A 83 -0.27 -15.37 -1.73
C GLN A 83 0.92 -15.55 -0.79
N GLU A 84 1.60 -14.47 -0.43
CA GLU A 84 2.69 -14.48 0.55
C GLU A 84 2.22 -15.00 1.91
N GLY A 85 1.01 -14.61 2.36
CA GLY A 85 0.43 -15.12 3.59
C GLY A 85 0.16 -16.63 3.57
N LYS A 86 -0.27 -17.19 2.43
CA LYS A 86 -0.41 -18.64 2.25
C LYS A 86 0.93 -19.34 2.27
N GLU A 87 1.92 -18.80 1.56
CA GLU A 87 3.28 -19.36 1.52
C GLU A 87 3.92 -19.35 2.92
N ILE A 88 3.74 -18.28 3.68
CA ILE A 88 4.15 -18.20 5.09
C ILE A 88 3.43 -19.25 5.92
N GLN A 89 2.11 -19.40 5.77
CA GLN A 89 1.34 -20.40 6.52
C GLN A 89 1.78 -21.84 6.20
N GLU A 90 2.02 -22.14 4.93
CA GLU A 90 2.51 -23.43 4.47
C GLU A 90 3.93 -23.70 4.96
N GLY A 91 4.82 -22.70 4.89
CA GLY A 91 6.17 -22.76 5.46
C GLY A 91 6.17 -22.97 6.97
N LEU A 92 5.28 -22.31 7.70
CA LEU A 92 5.16 -22.49 9.14
C LEU A 92 4.68 -23.91 9.49
N ARG A 93 3.73 -24.45 8.72
CA ARG A 93 3.24 -25.83 8.89
C ARG A 93 4.34 -26.85 8.60
N SER A 94 5.09 -26.68 7.52
CA SER A 94 6.18 -27.61 7.18
C SER A 94 7.29 -27.59 8.22
N MET A 95 7.66 -26.41 8.73
CA MET A 95 8.62 -26.26 9.84
C MET A 95 8.12 -26.95 11.11
N LEU A 96 6.86 -26.74 11.49
CA LEU A 96 6.24 -27.39 12.66
C LEU A 96 6.23 -28.91 12.54
N ASP A 97 5.92 -29.44 11.35
CA ASP A 97 5.92 -30.87 11.11
C ASP A 97 7.34 -31.46 11.15
N GLU A 98 8.33 -30.75 10.62
CA GLU A 98 9.74 -31.15 10.69
C GLU A 98 10.26 -31.15 12.14
N GLU A 99 9.89 -30.13 12.93
CA GLU A 99 10.27 -30.03 14.34
C GLU A 99 9.60 -31.11 15.19
N ARG A 100 8.32 -31.41 14.92
CA ARG A 100 7.61 -32.56 15.54
C ARG A 100 8.29 -33.88 15.22
N GLN A 101 8.71 -34.10 13.97
CA GLN A 101 9.43 -35.32 13.60
C GLN A 101 10.78 -35.42 14.32
N LYS A 102 11.55 -34.33 14.38
CA LYS A 102 12.81 -34.27 15.13
C LYS A 102 12.59 -34.54 16.62
N HIS A 103 11.56 -33.95 17.23
CA HIS A 103 11.20 -34.19 18.63
C HIS A 103 10.76 -35.62 18.90
N GLN A 104 9.96 -36.23 18.01
CA GLN A 104 9.59 -37.63 18.14
C GLN A 104 10.79 -38.57 17.97
N ALA A 105 11.71 -38.25 17.05
CA ALA A 105 12.93 -39.04 16.86
C ALA A 105 13.85 -38.94 18.09
N THR A 106 14.03 -37.75 18.65
CA THR A 106 14.80 -37.56 19.89
C THR A 106 14.12 -38.25 21.07
N MET A 107 12.81 -38.09 21.25
CA MET A 107 12.06 -38.78 22.31
C MET A 107 12.15 -40.30 22.19
N LYS A 108 12.07 -40.87 20.97
CA LYS A 108 12.28 -42.31 20.74
C LYS A 108 13.72 -42.74 21.06
N ALA A 109 14.72 -41.93 20.72
CA ALA A 109 16.11 -42.20 21.05
C ALA A 109 16.35 -42.18 22.57
N LEU A 110 15.78 -41.18 23.27
CA LEU A 110 15.78 -41.07 24.73
C LEU A 110 15.06 -42.24 25.39
N ALA A 111 13.88 -42.64 24.89
CA ALA A 111 13.14 -43.78 25.41
C ALA A 111 13.93 -45.08 25.23
N ASN A 112 14.51 -45.31 24.05
CA ASN A 112 15.37 -46.48 23.79
C ASN A 112 16.63 -46.46 24.68
N GLN A 113 17.24 -45.31 24.91
CA GLN A 113 18.42 -45.17 25.77
C GLN A 113 18.06 -45.39 27.25
N ALA A 114 16.90 -44.89 27.69
CA ALA A 114 16.37 -45.13 29.03
C ALA A 114 16.03 -46.62 29.23
N GLU A 115 15.45 -47.28 28.23
CA GLU A 115 15.13 -48.71 28.28
C GLU A 115 16.40 -49.58 28.25
N GLN A 116 17.42 -49.21 27.47
CA GLN A 116 18.72 -49.89 27.50
C GLN A 116 19.46 -49.65 28.82
N SER A 117 19.35 -48.45 29.39
CA SER A 117 19.91 -48.12 30.70
C SER A 117 19.24 -48.91 31.81
N SER A 118 17.91 -49.04 31.80
CA SER A 118 17.18 -49.84 32.79
C SER A 118 17.49 -51.33 32.66
N LYS A 119 17.61 -51.86 31.43
CA LYS A 119 18.04 -53.25 31.21
C LYS A 119 19.46 -53.50 31.71
N ARG A 120 20.40 -52.58 31.47
CA ARG A 120 21.77 -52.68 32.00
C ARG A 120 21.83 -52.50 33.52
N ALA A 121 21.02 -51.61 34.09
CA ALA A 121 20.93 -51.39 35.52
C ALA A 121 20.38 -52.61 36.26
N ASN A 122 19.35 -53.27 35.70
CA ASN A 122 18.86 -54.53 36.26
C ASN A 122 19.93 -55.61 36.20
N LEU A 123 20.63 -55.78 35.08
CA LEU A 123 21.67 -56.80 34.95
C LEU A 123 22.85 -56.55 35.90
N ALA A 124 23.23 -55.27 36.09
CA ALA A 124 24.21 -54.86 37.09
C ALA A 124 23.71 -55.08 38.53
N MET A 125 22.42 -54.85 38.81
CA MET A 125 21.81 -55.12 40.11
C MET A 125 21.83 -56.62 40.43
N TRP A 126 21.50 -57.49 39.47
CA TRP A 126 21.60 -58.94 39.62
C TRP A 126 23.06 -59.41 39.80
N ALA A 127 24.00 -58.83 39.05
CA ALA A 127 25.43 -59.14 39.21
C ALA A 127 25.95 -58.70 40.59
N ALA A 128 25.58 -57.51 41.06
CA ALA A 128 25.97 -56.99 42.37
C ALA A 128 25.40 -57.84 43.52
N LEU A 129 24.17 -58.33 43.40
CA LEU A 129 23.58 -59.29 44.33
C LEU A 129 24.34 -60.63 44.33
N GLY A 130 24.80 -61.11 43.17
CA GLY A 130 25.65 -62.30 43.09
C GLY A 130 27.02 -62.10 43.76
N PHE A 131 27.64 -60.93 43.55
CA PHE A 131 28.93 -60.59 44.17
C PHE A 131 28.83 -60.36 45.68
N SER A 132 27.72 -59.82 46.19
CA SER A 132 27.54 -59.61 47.63
C SER A 132 27.45 -60.95 48.38
N VAL A 133 26.77 -61.95 47.81
CA VAL A 133 26.70 -63.30 48.39
C VAL A 133 28.09 -63.95 48.46
N LEU A 134 28.89 -63.82 47.39
CA LEU A 134 30.27 -64.33 47.37
C LEU A 134 31.18 -63.61 48.37
N SER A 135 31.01 -62.29 48.55
CA SER A 135 31.74 -61.50 49.54
C SER A 135 31.43 -61.93 50.98
N VAL A 136 30.16 -62.20 51.29
CA VAL A 136 29.74 -62.69 52.62
C VAL A 136 30.32 -64.08 52.90
N ILE A 137 30.37 -64.97 51.91
CA ILE A 137 30.99 -66.30 52.05
C ILE A 137 32.51 -66.19 52.27
N ALA A 138 33.19 -65.32 51.52
CA ALA A 138 34.62 -65.08 51.70
C ALA A 138 34.95 -64.50 53.09
N ALA A 139 34.13 -63.55 53.58
CA ALA A 139 34.29 -62.98 54.91
C ALA A 139 34.06 -64.02 56.02
N ALA A 140 33.09 -64.94 55.84
CA ALA A 140 32.84 -66.02 56.79
C ALA A 140 34.00 -67.02 56.88
N ILE A 141 34.69 -67.30 55.76
CA ILE A 141 35.86 -68.20 55.75
C ILE A 141 37.06 -67.56 56.45
N ILE A 142 37.27 -66.25 56.28
CA ILE A 142 38.40 -65.52 56.91
C ILE A 142 38.20 -65.36 58.43
N VAL A 143 36.96 -65.25 58.91
CA VAL A 143 36.66 -65.16 60.34
C VAL A 143 36.73 -66.53 61.05
N ALA A 144 36.66 -67.63 60.30
CA ALA A 144 36.67 -69.00 60.83
C ALA A 144 38.07 -69.68 60.85
N THR A 145 39.12 -68.98 60.42
CA THR A 145 40.54 -69.40 60.51
C THR A 145 41.29 -68.61 61.55
#